data_AF-A0AAF0QVY1-F1
#
_entry.id   AF-A0AAF0QVY1-F1
#
_cell.length_a   1.000
_cell.length_b   1.000
_cell.length_c   1.000
_cell.angle_alpha   90.00
_cell.angle_beta   90.00
_cell.angle_gamma   90.00
#
_symmetry.space_group_name_H-M   'P 1'
#
loop_
_entity.id
_entity.type
_entity.pdbx_description
1 polymer ?
#
loop_
_entity_poly.entity_id
_entity_poly.type
_entity_poly.pdbx_seq_one_letter_code
_entity_poly.pdbx_strand_id
1 'polypeptide(L)' 'MLKRYHGDGDYIIKWDSVVLDKDLQYEEEPIAILDRDVWKMRTQEIKSVKFQWKHRPLEKATWEIEKDMQDKYP' A
#
# COMPACT_ATOMS: atom_id res chain seq x y z
N MET A 1 6.89 -12.63 41.70
CA MET A 1 5.42 -12.72 41.69
C MET A 1 4.94 -12.48 40.26
N LEU A 2 4.34 -13.48 39.59
CA LEU A 2 3.80 -13.30 38.24
C LEU A 2 2.44 -12.61 38.30
N LYS A 3 2.24 -11.57 37.47
CA LYS A 3 0.92 -10.95 37.25
C LYS A 3 0.12 -11.83 36.29
N ARG A 4 -1.15 -12.10 36.62
CA ARG A 4 -2.08 -12.81 35.71
C ARG A 4 -2.36 -11.93 34.49
N TYR A 5 -1.97 -12.41 33.31
CA TYR A 5 -2.34 -11.82 32.04
C TYR A 5 -3.83 -12.09 31.77
N HIS A 6 -4.61 -11.03 31.56
CA HIS A 6 -5.98 -11.10 31.05
C HIS A 6 -5.89 -10.64 29.60
N GLY A 7 -5.88 -11.58 28.66
CA GLY A 7 -5.83 -11.27 27.24
C GLY A 7 -7.21 -10.86 26.75
N ASP A 8 -7.48 -9.56 26.69
CA ASP A 8 -8.51 -9.03 25.81
C ASP A 8 -8.05 -9.31 24.38
N GLY A 9 -8.89 -9.95 23.56
CA GLY A 9 -8.55 -10.61 22.28
C GLY A 9 -7.92 -9.74 21.17
N ASP A 10 -7.46 -8.53 21.49
CA ASP A 10 -6.72 -7.59 20.65
C ASP A 10 -5.31 -8.07 20.29
N TYR A 11 -4.84 -9.19 20.84
CA TYR A 11 -3.57 -9.81 20.44
C TYR A 11 -3.67 -10.70 19.18
N ILE A 12 -4.88 -10.88 18.63
CA ILE A 12 -5.08 -11.70 17.44
C ILE A 12 -4.65 -10.89 16.21
N ILE A 13 -3.42 -11.14 15.75
CA ILE A 13 -2.94 -10.66 14.45
C ILE A 13 -3.72 -11.40 13.37
N LYS A 14 -4.62 -10.69 12.68
CA LYS A 14 -5.30 -11.20 11.49
C LYS A 14 -4.30 -11.20 10.33
N TRP A 15 -3.93 -12.38 9.87
CA TRP A 15 -3.12 -12.54 8.67
C TRP A 15 -4.03 -12.45 7.44
N ASP A 16 -3.80 -11.46 6.59
CA ASP A 16 -4.35 -11.47 5.24
C ASP A 16 -3.59 -12.53 4.42
N SER A 17 -4.33 -13.40 3.74
CA SER A 17 -3.73 -14.38 2.82
C SER A 17 -3.35 -13.69 1.52
N VAL A 18 -2.06 -13.66 1.20
CA VAL A 18 -1.55 -13.19 -0.11
C VAL A 18 -1.44 -14.39 -1.05
N VAL A 19 -1.97 -14.24 -2.26
CA VAL A 19 -1.79 -15.25 -3.32
C VAL A 19 -0.43 -15.02 -3.96
N LEU A 20 0.46 -16.01 -3.83
CA LEU A 20 1.76 -16.01 -4.47
C LEU A 20 1.66 -16.74 -5.81
N ASP A 21 2.43 -16.26 -6.79
CA ASP A 21 2.64 -16.97 -8.05
C ASP A 21 3.63 -18.13 -7.90
N LYS A 22 3.93 -18.79 -9.02
CA LYS A 22 4.85 -19.94 -9.06
C LYS A 22 6.29 -19.56 -8.72
N ASP A 23 6.64 -18.29 -8.84
CA ASP A 23 7.96 -17.72 -8.58
C ASP A 23 8.03 -17.07 -7.18
N LEU A 24 7.02 -17.33 -6.33
CA LEU A 24 6.88 -16.79 -4.98
C LEU A 24 6.82 -15.25 -4.94
N GLN A 25 6.40 -14.63 -6.04
CA GLN A 25 6.09 -13.21 -6.09
C GLN A 25 4.60 -13.01 -5.83
N TYR A 26 4.24 -11.85 -5.25
CA TYR A 26 2.86 -11.39 -5.22
C TYR A 26 2.76 -10.10 -6.00
N GLU A 27 1.62 -9.92 -6.66
CA GLU A 27 1.31 -8.66 -7.31
C GLU A 27 0.75 -7.68 -6.27
N GLU A 28 1.30 -6.47 -6.24
CA GLU A 28 0.78 -5.41 -5.41
C GLU A 28 -0.37 -4.72 -6.13
N GLU A 29 -1.58 -4.92 -5.62
CA GLU A 29 -2.78 -4.27 -6.14
C GLU A 29 -3.03 -2.95 -5.40
N PRO A 30 -3.14 -1.82 -6.11
CA PRO A 30 -3.59 -0.57 -5.51
C PRO A 30 -5.09 -0.68 -5.18
N ILE A 31 -5.46 -0.38 -3.94
CA ILE A 31 -6.86 -0.46 -3.48
C ILE A 31 -7.52 0.91 -3.33
N ALA A 32 -6.73 1.97 -3.14
CA ALA A 32 -7.24 3.32 -3.04
C ALA A 32 -6.18 4.34 -3.43
N ILE A 33 -6.64 5.45 -4.02
CA ILE A 33 -5.85 6.67 -4.15
C ILE A 33 -6.04 7.48 -2.87
N LEU A 34 -4.95 7.76 -2.19
CA LEU A 34 -4.94 8.52 -0.94
C LEU A 34 -4.77 10.01 -1.19
N ASP A 35 -3.97 10.38 -2.20
CA ASP A 35 -3.65 11.77 -2.49
C ASP A 35 -3.15 11.95 -3.93
N ARG A 36 -3.13 13.19 -4.41
CA ARG A 36 -2.61 13.58 -5.74
C ARG A 36 -1.81 14.87 -5.62
N ASP A 37 -0.66 14.92 -6.27
CA ASP A 37 0.19 16.10 -6.28
C ASP A 37 0.78 16.33 -7.69
N VAL A 38 1.23 17.56 -7.94
CA VAL A 38 1.86 17.96 -9.20
C VAL A 38 3.21 18.58 -8.90
N TRP A 39 4.27 17.85 -9.21
CA TRP A 39 5.63 18.33 -9.08
C TRP A 39 5.97 19.23 -10.26
N LYS A 40 6.01 20.53 -9.98
CA LYS A 40 6.38 21.55 -10.96
C LYS A 40 7.89 21.74 -10.94
N MET A 41 8.54 21.26 -11.99
CA MET A 41 9.95 21.51 -12.27
C MET A 41 10.09 22.70 -13.21
N ARG A 42 11.32 23.18 -13.41
CA ARG A 42 11.59 24.33 -14.30
C ARG A 42 11.12 24.12 -15.74
N THR A 43 11.07 22.88 -16.20
CA THR A 43 10.80 22.52 -17.60
C THR A 43 9.60 21.59 -17.79
N GLN A 44 9.06 21.01 -16.72
CA GLN A 44 8.02 19.99 -16.82
C GLN A 44 7.15 19.97 -15.56
N GLU A 45 5.90 19.53 -15.72
CA GLU A 45 5.00 19.21 -14.63
C GLU A 45 4.75 17.70 -14.61
N ILE A 46 5.03 17.04 -13.49
CA ILE A 46 4.83 15.60 -13.30
C ILE A 46 3.70 15.41 -12.31
N LYS A 47 2.64 14.72 -12.72
CA LYS A 47 1.54 14.34 -11.82
C LYS A 47 1.89 13.06 -11.09
N SER A 48 1.85 13.09 -9.77
CA SER A 48 2.06 11.95 -8.90
C SER A 48 0.81 11.67 -8.08
N VAL A 49 0.59 10.39 -7.78
CA VAL A 49 -0.57 9.90 -7.04
C VAL A 49 -0.07 8.97 -5.95
N LYS A 50 -0.60 9.16 -4.73
CA LYS A 50 -0.28 8.33 -3.59
C LYS A 50 -1.26 7.16 -3.51
N PHE A 51 -0.74 5.93 -3.48
CA PHE A 51 -1.57 4.72 -3.46
C PHE A 51 -1.48 3.96 -2.14
N GLN A 52 -2.64 3.50 -1.69
CA GLN A 52 -2.77 2.43 -0.71
C GLN A 52 -2.66 1.09 -1.42
N TRP A 53 -1.75 0.24 -0.97
CA TRP A 53 -1.57 -1.12 -1.47
C TRP A 53 -2.34 -2.11 -0.60
N LYS A 54 -2.98 -3.11 -1.21
CA LYS A 54 -3.86 -4.10 -0.54
C LYS A 54 -3.23 -4.75 0.69
N HIS A 55 -1.97 -5.15 0.57
CA HIS A 55 -1.25 -5.92 1.59
C HIS A 55 -0.22 -5.11 2.37
N ARG A 56 -0.22 -3.77 2.21
CA ARG A 56 0.66 -2.88 2.98
C ARG A 56 -0.14 -2.04 3.97
N PRO A 57 0.42 -1.73 5.15
CA PRO A 57 -0.16 -0.71 6.01
C PRO A 57 -0.18 0.65 5.31
N LEU A 58 -1.11 1.52 5.71
CA LEU A 58 -1.28 2.87 5.17
C LEU A 58 -0.01 3.73 5.23
N GLU A 59 0.79 3.52 6.27
CA GLU A 59 2.08 4.19 6.46
C GLU A 59 3.10 3.87 5.35
N LYS A 60 2.94 2.73 4.67
CA LYS A 60 3.79 2.28 3.55
C LYS A 60 3.21 2.61 2.18
N ALA A 61 2.24 3.52 2.11
CA ALA A 61 1.76 4.06 0.84
C ALA A 61 2.88 4.78 0.08
N THR A 62 2.95 4.57 -1.23
CA THR A 62 3.99 5.14 -2.11
C THR A 62 3.40 6.17 -3.06
N TRP A 63 4.25 7.09 -3.54
CA TRP A 63 3.93 8.04 -4.60
C TRP A 63 4.40 7.49 -5.93
N GLU A 64 3.48 7.33 -6.88
CA GLU A 64 3.76 6.83 -8.23
C GLU A 64 3.31 7.86 -9.28
N ILE A 65 3.86 7.79 -10.48
CA ILE A 65 3.47 8.68 -11.59
C ILE A 65 2.06 8.30 -12.04
N GLU A 66 1.16 9.29 -12.17
CA GLU A 66 -0.25 9.05 -12.49
C GLU A 66 -0.42 8.29 -13.82
N LYS A 67 0.37 8.67 -14.83
CA LYS A 67 0.30 8.09 -16.16
C LYS A 67 0.69 6.61 -16.16
N ASP A 68 1.80 6.27 -15.51
CA ASP A 68 2.29 4.88 -15.45
C ASP A 68 1.27 3.98 -14.74
N MET A 69 0.59 4.51 -13.72
CA MET A 69 -0.44 3.77 -13.00
C MET A 69 -1.73 3.63 -13.80
N GLN A 70 -2.12 4.61 -14.63
CA GLN A 70 -3.24 4.46 -15.56
C GLN A 70 -2.97 3.42 -16.65
N ASP A 71 -1.73 3.36 -17.13
CA ASP A 71 -1.34 2.39 -18.17
C ASP A 71 -1.27 0.96 -17.59
N LYS A 72 -0.84 0.81 -16.33
CA LYS A 72 -0.70 -0.49 -15.66
C LYS A 72 -2.01 -1.00 -15.03
N TYR A 73 -2.83 -0.09 -14.52
CA TYR A 73 -4.09 -0.38 -13.82
C TYR A 73 -5.21 0.52 -14.37
N PRO A 74 -5.74 0.22 -15.57
CA PRO A 74 -6.80 1.01 -16.22
C PRO A 74 -8.13 0.98 -15.46
#